data_AF-A0A1G6PQ54-F1
#
_entry.id   AF-A0A1G6PQ54-F1
#
_cell.length_a   1.000
_cell.length_b   1.000
_cell.length_c   1.000
_cell.angle_alpha   90.00
_cell.angle_beta   90.00
_cell.angle_gamma   90.00
#
_symmetry.space_group_name_H-M   'P 1'
#
loop_
_entity.id
_entity.type
_entity.pdbx_description
1 polymer ?
#
loop_
_entity_poly.entity_id
_entity_poly.type
_entity_poly.pdbx_seq_one_letter_code
_entity_poly.pdbx_strand_id
1 'polypeptide(L)'
;MTALRDDPIADLIPQPTGRSDRDSPHDSIHAAEQFLRMFHNARPNAGHINSRLAKVRAEIAATGTYRHTPAELAFGARVALRESGWCPEDVPWRGLLVRDLRSVRDAADVAAECAKHLRMAGGDGAVRPMVSVFAPDSPWRPGPRIRNDQLVRYAGYREPGDEARVVGDRRYVDFTTGVCRLGWRPPATRGAFDRLPLVVETGHEGVSLHTLPREVVREVPLTHPDLPWFADLGLRWHAVPVISNMRLHIGGIDYPAAPYNGVYICRAIGEDVLADDDAYGLGPVIAEKLGLDTTSERTLWRDRVAVELNRAVLHSFDAAGVTIEHSAEVYVPAMEANGHPAFLRQIPVRAR
;
A
#
# COMPACT_ATOMS: atom_id res chain seq x y z
N MET A 1 39.31 -9.92 3.02
CA MET A 1 38.26 -10.04 4.07
C MET A 1 37.68 -8.65 4.26
N THR A 2 36.68 -8.31 3.46
CA THR A 2 35.97 -7.03 3.61
C THR A 2 34.83 -7.28 4.58
N ALA A 3 34.84 -6.55 5.70
CA ALA A 3 33.82 -6.67 6.72
C ALA A 3 32.44 -6.38 6.12
N LEU A 4 31.58 -7.39 6.06
CA LEU A 4 30.15 -7.21 5.87
C LEU A 4 29.67 -6.43 7.09
N ARG A 5 29.22 -5.19 6.89
CA ARG A 5 28.45 -4.50 7.93
C ARG A 5 27.19 -5.34 8.15
N ASP A 6 27.13 -6.01 9.29
CA ASP A 6 25.87 -6.58 9.79
C ASP A 6 25.01 -5.41 10.27
N ASP A 7 24.44 -4.66 9.33
CA ASP A 7 23.44 -3.65 9.67
C ASP A 7 22.31 -4.34 10.44
N PRO A 8 21.89 -3.84 11.61
CA PRO A 8 20.86 -4.51 12.40
C PRO A 8 19.57 -4.64 11.59
N ILE A 9 18.81 -5.74 11.78
CA ILE A 9 17.56 -6.00 11.04
C ILE A 9 16.58 -4.81 11.10
N ALA A 10 16.62 -4.04 12.18
CA ALA A 10 15.83 -2.83 12.37
C ALA A 10 16.10 -1.73 11.32
N ASP A 11 17.31 -1.68 10.75
CA ASP A 11 17.70 -0.69 9.73
C ASP A 11 17.33 -1.12 8.31
N LEU A 12 17.10 -2.43 8.10
CA LEU A 12 16.78 -3.04 6.81
C LEU A 12 15.28 -3.20 6.58
N ILE A 13 14.51 -3.46 7.65
CA ILE A 13 13.05 -3.50 7.59
C ILE A 13 12.53 -2.27 8.30
N PRO A 14 11.76 -1.41 7.63
CA PRO A 14 11.19 -0.24 8.26
C PRO A 14 10.45 -0.57 9.55
N GLN A 15 10.80 0.13 10.62
CA GLN A 15 10.07 0.03 11.88
C GLN A 15 8.88 1.00 11.85
N PRO A 16 7.66 0.51 12.07
CA PRO A 16 6.52 1.39 12.19
C PRO A 16 6.66 2.27 13.45
N THR A 17 6.27 3.53 13.35
CA THR A 17 6.19 4.43 14.48
C THR A 17 5.14 3.91 15.47
N GLY A 18 5.53 3.87 16.74
CA GLY A 18 4.60 3.66 17.85
C GLY A 18 3.59 4.80 17.94
N ARG A 19 2.59 4.65 18.80
CA ARG A 19 1.64 5.73 19.13
C ARG A 19 2.45 6.99 19.49
N SER A 20 2.16 8.12 18.84
CA SER A 20 2.86 9.36 19.16
C SER A 20 2.50 9.78 20.59
N ASP A 21 3.49 10.25 21.37
CA ASP A 21 3.33 10.83 22.73
C ASP A 21 2.40 12.06 22.79
N ARG A 22 1.72 12.43 21.69
CA ARG A 22 0.87 13.61 21.56
C ARG A 22 -0.60 13.40 21.93
N ASP A 23 -1.05 12.19 22.24
CA ASP A 23 -2.47 11.94 22.50
C ASP A 23 -2.81 12.11 23.99
N SER A 24 -3.00 13.35 24.44
CA SER A 24 -3.64 13.55 25.73
C SER A 24 -5.08 13.00 25.70
N PRO A 25 -5.64 12.54 26.84
CA PRO A 25 -7.05 12.11 26.89
C PRO A 25 -8.03 13.19 26.40
N HIS A 26 -7.66 14.46 26.53
CA HIS A 26 -8.45 15.61 26.08
C HIS A 26 -8.47 15.71 24.54
N ASP A 27 -7.35 15.44 23.87
CA ASP A 27 -7.25 15.44 22.41
C ASP A 27 -8.06 14.29 21.80
N SER A 28 -8.08 13.13 22.48
CA SER A 28 -8.88 11.97 22.07
C SER A 28 -10.39 12.24 22.13
N ILE A 29 -10.87 12.94 23.17
CA ILE A 29 -12.29 13.31 23.28
C ILE A 29 -12.68 14.29 22.19
N HIS A 30 -11.84 15.30 21.95
CA HIS A 30 -12.12 16.32 20.93
C HIS A 30 -12.20 15.70 19.52
N ALA A 31 -11.24 14.84 19.17
CA ALA A 31 -11.24 14.11 17.90
C ALA A 31 -12.47 13.22 17.74
N ALA A 32 -12.85 12.49 18.80
CA ALA A 32 -14.06 11.67 18.80
C ALA A 32 -15.32 12.49 18.57
N GLU A 33 -15.45 13.65 19.23
CA GLU A 33 -16.61 14.53 19.08
C GLU A 33 -16.73 15.12 17.68
N GLN A 34 -15.63 15.59 17.10
CA GLN A 34 -15.62 16.09 15.72
C GLN A 34 -16.08 15.01 14.74
N PHE A 35 -15.51 13.81 14.85
CA PHE A 35 -15.86 12.68 13.99
C PHE A 35 -17.34 12.28 14.14
N LEU A 36 -17.85 12.17 15.38
CA LEU A 36 -19.25 11.80 15.61
C LEU A 36 -20.23 12.85 15.10
N ARG A 37 -19.90 14.14 15.20
CA ARG A 37 -20.69 15.22 14.59
C ARG A 37 -20.73 15.07 13.07
N MET A 38 -19.60 14.82 12.44
CA MET A 38 -19.52 14.55 11.00
C MET A 38 -20.39 13.33 10.60
N PHE A 39 -20.31 12.24 11.36
CA PHE A 39 -21.11 11.04 11.13
C PHE A 39 -22.63 11.28 11.26
N HIS A 40 -23.08 11.91 12.35
CA HIS A 40 -24.49 12.17 12.60
C HIS A 40 -25.08 13.21 11.62
N ASN A 41 -24.29 14.19 11.18
CA ASN A 41 -24.70 15.12 10.12
C ASN A 41 -24.93 14.38 8.79
N ALA A 42 -24.05 13.43 8.45
CA ALA A 42 -24.19 12.62 7.25
C ALA A 42 -25.28 11.53 7.37
N ARG A 43 -25.67 11.15 8.59
CA ARG A 43 -26.69 10.14 8.90
C ARG A 43 -27.64 10.60 10.02
N PRO A 44 -28.62 11.49 9.73
CA PRO A 44 -29.54 12.02 10.73
C PRO A 44 -30.35 10.94 11.47
N ASN A 45 -30.60 9.81 10.82
CA ASN A 45 -31.36 8.68 11.39
C ASN A 45 -30.51 7.76 12.29
N ALA A 46 -29.24 8.08 12.57
CA ALA A 46 -28.37 7.28 13.45
C ALA A 46 -28.69 7.44 14.95
N GLY A 47 -29.76 8.16 15.29
CA GLY A 47 -30.17 8.47 16.66
C GLY A 47 -29.56 9.78 17.19
N HIS A 48 -29.80 10.06 18.47
CA HIS A 48 -29.38 11.31 19.09
C HIS A 48 -27.87 11.33 19.39
N ILE A 49 -27.17 12.30 18.78
CA ILE A 49 -25.72 12.49 18.96
C ILE A 49 -25.33 12.63 20.42
N ASN A 50 -26.09 13.38 21.23
CA ASN A 50 -25.76 13.61 22.65
C ASN A 50 -25.70 12.30 23.45
N SER A 51 -26.57 11.34 23.15
CA SER A 51 -26.54 10.02 23.78
C SER A 51 -25.30 9.22 23.38
N ARG A 52 -24.85 9.33 22.12
CA ARG A 52 -23.62 8.67 21.67
C ARG A 52 -22.37 9.33 22.25
N LEU A 53 -22.31 10.67 22.29
CA LEU A 53 -21.21 11.42 22.90
C LEU A 53 -21.05 11.08 24.39
N ALA A 54 -22.15 11.01 25.15
CA ALA A 54 -22.11 10.63 26.56
C ALA A 54 -21.53 9.22 26.76
N LYS A 55 -21.93 8.25 25.93
CA LYS A 55 -21.38 6.88 25.97
C LYS A 55 -19.88 6.85 25.66
N VAL A 56 -19.45 7.58 24.63
CA VAL A 56 -18.03 7.65 24.24
C VAL A 56 -17.18 8.32 25.32
N ARG A 57 -17.63 9.42 25.90
CA ARG A 57 -16.92 10.07 27.02
C ARG A 57 -16.79 9.14 28.22
N ALA A 58 -17.83 8.39 28.56
CA ALA A 58 -17.78 7.41 29.64
C ALA A 58 -16.83 6.25 29.33
N GLU A 59 -16.82 5.75 28.10
CA GLU A 59 -15.90 4.67 27.65
C GLU A 59 -14.43 5.13 27.69
N ILE A 60 -14.15 6.36 27.22
CA ILE A 60 -12.81 6.97 27.28
C ILE A 60 -12.39 7.16 28.73
N ALA A 61 -13.27 7.66 29.61
CA ALA A 61 -12.94 7.83 31.02
C ALA A 61 -12.63 6.50 31.72
N ALA A 62 -13.34 5.42 31.34
CA ALA A 62 -13.17 4.11 31.95
C ALA A 62 -11.97 3.32 31.41
N THR A 63 -11.65 3.47 30.12
CA THR A 63 -10.68 2.59 29.43
C THR A 63 -9.51 3.33 28.79
N GLY A 64 -9.58 4.65 28.67
CA GLY A 64 -8.61 5.47 27.93
C GLY A 64 -8.82 5.48 26.42
N THR A 65 -9.88 4.85 25.90
CA THR A 65 -10.24 4.83 24.48
C THR A 65 -11.74 4.57 24.28
N TYR A 66 -12.23 4.47 23.04
CA TYR A 66 -13.60 4.04 22.74
C TYR A 66 -13.66 3.18 21.49
N ARG A 67 -14.77 2.45 21.33
CA ARG A 67 -15.00 1.62 20.15
C ARG A 67 -16.02 2.24 19.20
N HIS A 68 -15.63 2.38 17.93
CA HIS A 68 -16.57 2.69 16.86
C HIS A 68 -17.65 1.60 16.71
N THR A 69 -18.87 2.00 16.40
CA THR A 69 -19.86 1.06 15.83
C THR A 69 -19.43 0.62 14.43
N PRO A 70 -19.96 -0.49 13.87
CA PRO A 70 -19.68 -0.87 12.49
C PRO A 70 -20.05 0.23 11.48
N ALA A 71 -21.14 0.97 11.73
CA ALA A 71 -21.56 2.07 10.86
C ALA A 71 -20.61 3.29 10.92
N GLU A 72 -20.12 3.62 12.12
CA GLU A 72 -19.10 4.66 12.32
C GLU A 72 -17.80 4.28 11.62
N LEU A 73 -17.30 3.05 11.81
CA LEU A 73 -16.09 2.59 11.16
C LEU A 73 -16.22 2.65 9.64
N ALA A 74 -17.32 2.11 9.09
CA ALA A 74 -17.56 2.12 7.65
C ALA A 74 -17.63 3.55 7.11
N PHE A 75 -18.23 4.49 7.84
CA PHE A 75 -18.26 5.89 7.43
C PHE A 75 -16.87 6.52 7.43
N GLY A 76 -16.13 6.42 8.54
CA GLY A 76 -14.79 7.01 8.65
C GLY A 76 -13.80 6.44 7.65
N ALA A 77 -13.79 5.12 7.44
CA ALA A 77 -12.90 4.47 6.47
C ALA A 77 -13.19 4.89 5.02
N ARG A 78 -14.46 5.11 4.67
CA ARG A 78 -14.84 5.59 3.32
C ARG A 78 -14.47 7.05 3.08
N VAL A 79 -14.67 7.89 4.10
CA VAL A 79 -14.23 9.29 4.05
C VAL A 79 -12.71 9.34 3.88
N ALA A 80 -11.98 8.59 4.72
CA ALA A 80 -10.53 8.47 4.64
C ALA A 80 -10.04 8.01 3.25
N LEU A 81 -10.67 6.97 2.68
CA LEU A 81 -10.28 6.46 1.37
C LEU A 81 -10.57 7.47 0.25
N ARG A 82 -11.71 8.17 0.30
CA ARG A 82 -12.05 9.24 -0.63
C ARG A 82 -11.01 10.37 -0.58
N GLU A 83 -10.60 10.76 0.63
CA GLU A 83 -9.66 11.87 0.85
C GLU A 83 -8.20 11.48 0.62
N SER A 84 -7.90 10.19 0.49
CA SER A 84 -6.53 9.68 0.31
C SER A 84 -5.90 10.03 -1.05
N GLY A 85 -6.72 10.40 -2.05
CA GLY A 85 -6.30 10.55 -3.44
C GLY A 85 -6.11 9.25 -4.21
N TRP A 86 -6.42 8.09 -3.60
CA TRP A 86 -6.33 6.77 -4.23
C TRP A 86 -7.67 6.20 -4.69
N CYS A 87 -8.74 7.00 -4.61
CA CYS A 87 -10.06 6.63 -5.08
C CYS A 87 -10.38 7.40 -6.37
N PRO A 88 -10.68 6.71 -7.48
CA PRO A 88 -11.26 7.34 -8.66
C PRO A 88 -12.54 8.12 -8.33
N GLU A 89 -12.78 9.26 -9.00
CA GLU A 89 -13.93 10.14 -8.77
C GLU A 89 -15.27 9.49 -9.11
N ASP A 90 -15.27 8.59 -10.09
CA ASP A 90 -16.42 7.86 -10.61
C ASP A 90 -16.89 6.73 -9.68
N VAL A 91 -16.03 6.27 -8.77
CA VAL A 91 -16.38 5.24 -7.78
C VAL A 91 -17.25 5.86 -6.68
N PRO A 92 -18.51 5.43 -6.50
CA PRO A 92 -19.37 5.99 -5.48
C PRO A 92 -18.77 5.70 -4.09
N TRP A 93 -18.22 6.73 -3.44
CA TRP A 93 -17.50 6.56 -2.16
C TRP A 93 -18.34 5.87 -1.07
N ARG A 94 -19.67 6.03 -1.12
CA ARG A 94 -20.61 5.35 -0.21
C ARG A 94 -20.73 3.85 -0.47
N GLY A 95 -20.40 3.40 -1.67
CA GLY A 95 -20.37 2.01 -2.11
C GLY A 95 -19.03 1.30 -1.87
N LEU A 96 -17.98 2.02 -1.48
CA LEU A 96 -16.68 1.44 -1.14
C LEU A 96 -16.83 0.37 -0.05
N LEU A 97 -16.26 -0.80 -0.32
CA LEU A 97 -16.32 -1.93 0.57
C LEU A 97 -15.35 -1.71 1.75
N VAL A 98 -15.90 -1.76 2.96
CA VAL A 98 -15.12 -1.72 4.21
C VAL A 98 -15.25 -3.07 4.88
N ARG A 99 -14.13 -3.78 5.03
CA ARG A 99 -14.07 -5.03 5.80
C ARG A 99 -13.71 -4.71 7.24
N ASP A 100 -14.66 -4.90 8.14
CA ASP A 100 -14.44 -4.79 9.58
C ASP A 100 -13.77 -6.06 10.11
N LEU A 101 -12.44 -6.00 10.27
CA LEU A 101 -11.60 -7.10 10.76
C LEU A 101 -11.01 -6.77 12.13
N ARG A 102 -11.69 -5.91 12.91
CA ARG A 102 -11.16 -5.42 14.20
C ARG A 102 -10.99 -6.51 15.26
N SER A 103 -11.56 -7.69 15.05
CA SER A 103 -11.34 -8.87 15.89
C SER A 103 -10.10 -9.68 15.50
N VAL A 104 -9.56 -9.50 14.30
CA VAL A 104 -8.41 -10.24 13.79
C VAL A 104 -7.12 -9.62 14.33
N ARG A 105 -6.30 -10.45 14.99
CA ARG A 105 -5.09 -10.02 15.69
C ARG A 105 -3.87 -10.91 15.46
N ASP A 106 -4.09 -12.16 15.09
CA ASP A 106 -3.05 -13.16 14.93
C ASP A 106 -2.42 -13.02 13.55
N ALA A 107 -1.10 -13.18 13.45
CA ALA A 107 -0.35 -12.79 12.26
C ALA A 107 -0.77 -13.61 11.02
N ALA A 108 -1.02 -14.90 11.21
CA ALA A 108 -1.49 -15.79 10.17
C ALA A 108 -2.88 -15.40 9.64
N ASP A 109 -3.79 -15.00 10.53
CA ASP A 109 -5.13 -14.55 10.14
C ASP A 109 -5.08 -13.21 9.43
N VAL A 110 -4.22 -12.27 9.87
CA VAL A 110 -3.97 -11.01 9.16
C VAL A 110 -3.51 -11.29 7.73
N ALA A 111 -2.53 -12.17 7.55
CA ALA A 111 -2.05 -12.56 6.23
C ALA A 111 -3.13 -13.25 5.37
N ALA A 112 -3.93 -14.13 5.97
CA ALA A 112 -5.05 -14.79 5.29
C ALA A 112 -6.12 -13.79 4.83
N GLU A 113 -6.45 -12.81 5.67
CA GLU A 113 -7.40 -11.74 5.32
C GLU A 113 -6.84 -10.78 4.26
N CYS A 114 -5.52 -10.57 4.21
CA CYS A 114 -4.83 -9.86 3.12
C CYS A 114 -4.92 -10.62 1.79
N ALA A 115 -4.72 -11.95 1.80
CA ALA A 115 -4.93 -12.77 0.62
C ALA A 115 -6.40 -12.73 0.13
N LYS A 116 -7.36 -12.73 1.06
CA LYS A 116 -8.78 -12.51 0.75
C LYS A 116 -9.04 -11.11 0.18
N HIS A 117 -8.32 -10.07 0.65
CA HIS A 117 -8.41 -8.72 0.09
C HIS A 117 -8.06 -8.73 -1.39
N LEU A 118 -6.89 -9.28 -1.74
CA LEU A 118 -6.42 -9.34 -3.13
C LEU A 118 -7.41 -10.07 -4.05
N ARG A 119 -7.98 -11.19 -3.58
CA ARG A 119 -8.99 -11.94 -4.34
C ARG A 119 -10.27 -11.13 -4.57
N MET A 120 -10.77 -10.45 -3.53
CA MET A 120 -12.00 -9.67 -3.61
C MET A 120 -11.82 -8.40 -4.46
N ALA A 121 -10.68 -7.73 -4.32
CA ALA A 121 -10.36 -6.51 -5.05
C ALA A 121 -10.06 -6.80 -6.52
N GLY A 122 -9.40 -7.91 -6.84
CA GLY A 122 -9.04 -8.29 -8.21
C GLY A 122 -10.20 -8.83 -9.04
N GLY A 123 -11.16 -9.52 -8.40
CA GLY A 123 -12.33 -10.07 -9.09
C GLY A 123 -11.97 -10.91 -10.32
N ASP A 124 -12.70 -10.69 -11.41
CA ASP A 124 -12.44 -11.22 -12.75
C ASP A 124 -11.53 -10.30 -13.60
N GLY A 125 -11.05 -9.19 -13.03
CA GLY A 125 -10.28 -8.15 -13.71
C GLY A 125 -10.83 -6.74 -13.47
N ALA A 126 -12.13 -6.64 -13.15
CA ALA A 126 -12.72 -5.38 -12.68
C ALA A 126 -12.21 -5.04 -11.28
N VAL A 127 -11.12 -4.27 -11.19
CA VAL A 127 -10.48 -3.92 -9.91
C VAL A 127 -11.42 -3.04 -9.09
N ARG A 128 -11.73 -3.47 -7.87
CA ARG A 128 -12.65 -2.76 -6.97
C ARG A 128 -11.90 -2.11 -5.82
N PRO A 129 -12.00 -0.77 -5.65
CA PRO A 129 -11.45 -0.10 -4.48
C PRO A 129 -12.13 -0.56 -3.18
N MET A 130 -11.33 -0.91 -2.19
CA MET A 130 -11.80 -1.34 -0.88
C MET A 130 -10.75 -1.13 0.21
N VAL A 131 -11.18 -1.25 1.48
CA VAL A 131 -10.29 -1.18 2.65
C VAL A 131 -10.63 -2.29 3.64
N SER A 132 -9.60 -2.89 4.23
CA SER A 132 -9.73 -3.86 5.31
C SER A 132 -9.12 -3.31 6.58
N VAL A 133 -9.93 -3.14 7.63
CA VAL A 133 -9.52 -2.47 8.86
C VAL A 133 -9.33 -3.52 9.96
N PHE A 134 -8.08 -3.77 10.35
CA PHE A 134 -7.73 -4.71 11.42
C PHE A 134 -7.89 -4.08 12.81
N ALA A 135 -7.51 -4.82 13.85
CA ALA A 135 -7.63 -4.35 15.23
C ALA A 135 -6.89 -3.02 15.47
N PRO A 136 -7.50 -2.07 16.21
CA PRO A 136 -6.84 -0.82 16.56
C PRO A 136 -5.76 -1.00 17.62
N ASP A 137 -4.90 0.02 17.72
CA ASP A 137 -4.11 0.24 18.93
C ASP A 137 -5.05 0.56 20.10
N SER A 138 -4.71 0.04 21.27
CA SER A 138 -5.38 0.35 22.53
C SER A 138 -4.34 0.65 23.62
N PRO A 139 -4.69 1.37 24.70
CA PRO A 139 -3.76 1.66 25.79
C PRO A 139 -3.09 0.41 26.40
N TRP A 140 -3.71 -0.76 26.28
CA TRP A 140 -3.23 -2.01 26.88
C TRP A 140 -2.64 -3.00 25.86
N ARG A 141 -2.91 -2.84 24.56
CA ARG A 141 -2.42 -3.77 23.53
C ARG A 141 -2.32 -3.09 22.16
N PRO A 142 -1.19 -3.22 21.44
CA PRO A 142 -1.08 -2.73 20.07
C PRO A 142 -1.91 -3.58 19.08
N GLY A 143 -2.34 -2.95 17.99
CA GLY A 143 -2.90 -3.63 16.82
C GLY A 143 -1.81 -4.32 15.98
N PRO A 144 -2.20 -5.20 15.04
CA PRO A 144 -1.27 -5.77 14.08
C PRO A 144 -0.73 -4.71 13.11
N ARG A 145 0.47 -4.92 12.60
CA ARG A 145 1.13 -4.06 11.61
C ARG A 145 1.61 -4.89 10.43
N ILE A 146 1.55 -4.30 9.23
CA ILE A 146 2.10 -4.88 8.01
C ILE A 146 3.27 -4.00 7.60
N ARG A 147 4.48 -4.56 7.57
CA ARG A 147 5.70 -3.77 7.29
C ARG A 147 5.93 -3.53 5.80
N ASN A 148 5.27 -4.30 4.94
CA ASN A 148 5.27 -4.07 3.50
C ASN A 148 4.52 -2.78 3.18
N ASP A 149 5.06 -1.96 2.28
CA ASP A 149 4.38 -0.78 1.78
C ASP A 149 3.14 -1.11 0.95
N GLN A 150 3.22 -2.20 0.17
CA GLN A 150 2.10 -2.80 -0.53
C GLN A 150 2.05 -4.31 -0.28
N LEU A 151 0.85 -4.90 -0.37
CA LEU A 151 0.70 -6.34 -0.14
C LEU A 151 1.48 -7.19 -1.14
N VAL A 152 1.67 -6.69 -2.37
CA VAL A 152 2.43 -7.37 -3.41
C VAL A 152 3.56 -6.46 -3.87
N ARG A 153 4.79 -6.91 -3.66
CA ARG A 153 6.02 -6.28 -4.15
C ARG A 153 7.03 -7.33 -4.58
N TYR A 154 7.95 -6.89 -5.43
CA TYR A 154 9.00 -7.72 -5.97
C TYR A 154 10.30 -7.49 -5.23
N ALA A 155 11.06 -8.56 -5.05
CA ALA A 155 12.34 -8.55 -4.39
C ALA A 155 13.40 -7.82 -5.24
N GLY A 156 14.42 -7.31 -4.55
CA GLY A 156 15.64 -6.78 -5.14
C GLY A 156 16.85 -7.53 -4.61
N TYR A 157 17.73 -7.98 -5.48
CA TYR A 157 18.93 -8.73 -5.09
C TYR A 157 20.18 -8.09 -5.68
N ARG A 158 21.15 -7.72 -4.84
CA ARG A 158 22.50 -7.40 -5.32
C ARG A 158 23.14 -8.69 -5.86
N GLU A 159 23.75 -8.61 -7.04
CA GLU A 159 24.50 -9.74 -7.59
C GLU A 159 25.81 -9.95 -6.83
N PRO A 160 26.23 -11.20 -6.60
CA PRO A 160 27.53 -11.46 -6.02
C PRO A 160 28.65 -10.96 -6.95
N GLY A 161 29.51 -10.07 -6.44
CA GLY A 161 30.71 -9.59 -7.17
C GLY A 161 30.54 -8.26 -7.91
N ASP A 162 29.32 -7.73 -7.99
CA ASP A 162 29.04 -6.38 -8.49
C ASP A 162 27.89 -5.77 -7.69
N GLU A 163 28.22 -4.94 -6.69
CA GLU A 163 27.22 -4.30 -5.83
C GLU A 163 26.32 -3.31 -6.58
N ALA A 164 26.74 -2.82 -7.74
CA ALA A 164 25.94 -1.94 -8.58
C ALA A 164 24.90 -2.71 -9.40
N ARG A 165 25.12 -4.01 -9.63
CA ARG A 165 24.19 -4.84 -10.39
C ARG A 165 23.13 -5.44 -9.47
N VAL A 166 21.88 -5.09 -9.77
CA VAL A 166 20.71 -5.56 -9.03
C VAL A 166 19.77 -6.31 -9.96
N VAL A 167 19.26 -7.45 -9.50
CA VAL A 167 18.16 -8.18 -10.12
C VAL A 167 16.86 -7.84 -9.37
N GLY A 168 15.84 -7.42 -10.12
CA GLY A 168 14.54 -7.02 -9.57
C GLY A 168 14.46 -5.54 -9.19
N ASP A 169 13.64 -5.21 -8.20
CA ASP A 169 13.39 -3.80 -7.83
C ASP A 169 14.45 -3.29 -6.84
N ARG A 170 15.29 -2.34 -7.30
CA ARG A 170 16.39 -1.76 -6.49
C ARG A 170 15.91 -1.14 -5.18
N ARG A 171 14.69 -0.59 -5.14
CA ARG A 171 14.12 0.01 -3.93
C ARG A 171 13.91 -0.99 -2.80
N TYR A 172 13.80 -2.28 -3.14
CA TYR A 172 13.53 -3.35 -2.17
C TYR A 172 14.75 -4.15 -1.78
N VAL A 173 15.96 -3.78 -2.21
CA VAL A 173 17.17 -4.56 -1.87
C VAL A 173 17.37 -4.71 -0.36
N ASP A 174 17.25 -3.61 0.38
CA ASP A 174 17.45 -3.64 1.83
C ASP A 174 16.31 -4.40 2.53
N PHE A 175 15.07 -4.16 2.12
CA PHE A 175 13.90 -4.90 2.63
C PHE A 175 14.03 -6.41 2.36
N THR A 176 14.42 -6.78 1.13
CA THR A 176 14.65 -8.17 0.69
C THR A 176 15.73 -8.83 1.55
N THR A 177 16.83 -8.12 1.79
CA THR A 177 17.93 -8.58 2.66
C THR A 177 17.43 -8.80 4.08
N GLY A 178 16.65 -7.85 4.61
CA GLY A 178 16.05 -7.95 5.93
C GLY A 178 15.12 -9.16 6.08
N VAL A 179 14.21 -9.39 5.12
CA VAL A 179 13.31 -10.55 5.19
C VAL A 179 14.04 -11.87 5.00
N CYS A 180 15.12 -11.91 4.22
CA CYS A 180 16.00 -13.09 4.14
C CYS A 180 16.63 -13.42 5.50
N ARG A 181 17.09 -12.40 6.24
CA ARG A 181 17.65 -12.55 7.60
C ARG A 181 16.60 -13.01 8.62
N LEU A 182 15.33 -12.66 8.40
CA LEU A 182 14.20 -13.18 9.18
C LEU A 182 13.80 -14.62 8.80
N GLY A 183 14.48 -15.25 7.83
CA GLY A 183 14.28 -16.64 7.46
C GLY A 183 13.50 -16.85 6.17
N TRP A 184 13.14 -15.80 5.43
CA TRP A 184 12.60 -15.96 4.07
C TRP A 184 13.67 -16.59 3.16
N ARG A 185 13.27 -17.59 2.39
CA ARG A 185 14.13 -18.22 1.39
C ARG A 185 13.69 -17.77 0.01
N PRO A 186 14.49 -16.97 -0.72
CA PRO A 186 14.16 -16.63 -2.10
C PRO A 186 14.18 -17.87 -3.00
N PRO A 187 13.55 -17.82 -4.18
CA PRO A 187 13.62 -18.89 -5.16
C PRO A 187 15.08 -19.28 -5.49
N ALA A 188 15.30 -20.56 -5.83
CA ALA A 188 16.63 -21.07 -6.17
C ALA A 188 17.27 -20.30 -7.34
N THR A 189 16.46 -19.98 -8.34
CA THR A 189 16.82 -19.06 -9.42
C THR A 189 16.13 -17.73 -9.15
N ARG A 190 16.93 -16.71 -8.82
CA ARG A 190 16.42 -15.36 -8.53
C ARG A 190 15.95 -14.69 -9.82
N GLY A 191 14.70 -14.24 -9.81
CA GLY A 191 14.08 -13.53 -10.92
C GLY A 191 13.83 -12.06 -10.61
N ALA A 192 13.63 -11.26 -11.67
CA ALA A 192 13.32 -9.84 -11.52
C ALA A 192 11.95 -9.58 -10.87
N PHE A 193 11.04 -10.57 -10.88
CA PHE A 193 9.68 -10.46 -10.36
C PHE A 193 9.40 -11.49 -9.25
N ASP A 194 10.39 -11.80 -8.44
CA ASP A 194 10.21 -12.67 -7.27
C ASP A 194 9.38 -11.96 -6.20
N ARG A 195 8.22 -12.51 -5.84
CA ARG A 195 7.32 -11.87 -4.87
C ARG A 195 7.85 -11.98 -3.45
N LEU A 196 7.86 -10.86 -2.73
CA LEU A 196 8.21 -10.79 -1.32
C LEU A 196 7.12 -11.41 -0.44
N PRO A 197 7.47 -11.98 0.74
CA PRO A 197 6.48 -12.38 1.73
C PRO A 197 5.85 -11.15 2.39
N LEU A 198 4.66 -11.32 2.96
CA LEU A 198 4.12 -10.38 3.92
C LEU A 198 4.89 -10.49 5.24
N VAL A 199 5.28 -9.34 5.78
CA VAL A 199 5.93 -9.20 7.08
C VAL A 199 4.88 -8.64 8.03
N VAL A 200 4.32 -9.51 8.86
CA VAL A 200 3.27 -9.17 9.81
C VAL A 200 3.86 -9.14 11.22
N GLU A 201 3.60 -8.04 11.92
CA GLU A 201 4.03 -7.85 13.30
C GLU A 201 2.80 -7.75 14.21
N THR A 202 2.79 -8.56 15.27
CA THR A 202 1.76 -8.51 16.30
C THR A 202 2.42 -8.40 17.66
N GLY A 203 1.75 -7.74 18.62
CA GLY A 203 2.34 -7.53 19.96
C GLY A 203 2.59 -8.80 20.78
N HIS A 204 2.17 -9.98 20.30
CA HIS A 204 2.29 -11.24 21.04
C HIS A 204 3.09 -12.31 20.29
N GLU A 205 3.12 -12.28 18.96
CA GLU A 205 3.93 -13.20 18.14
C GLU A 205 5.24 -12.55 17.66
N GLY A 206 5.36 -11.22 17.78
CA GLY A 206 6.46 -10.48 17.18
C GLY A 206 6.33 -10.45 15.65
N VAL A 207 7.46 -10.43 14.96
CA VAL A 207 7.54 -10.36 13.50
C VAL A 207 7.51 -11.76 12.89
N SER A 208 6.62 -11.97 11.92
CA SER A 208 6.48 -13.24 11.20
C SER A 208 6.31 -13.04 9.69
N LEU A 209 6.71 -14.04 8.92
CA LEU A 209 6.74 -14.01 7.45
C LEU A 209 5.65 -14.92 6.88
N HIS A 210 4.83 -14.39 5.96
CA HIS A 210 3.71 -15.10 5.36
C HIS A 210 3.76 -15.00 3.84
N THR A 211 3.91 -16.13 3.16
CA THR A 211 3.88 -16.16 1.69
C THR A 211 2.44 -16.07 1.21
N LEU A 212 2.16 -15.09 0.35
CA LEU A 212 0.87 -15.00 -0.33
C LEU A 212 0.71 -16.17 -1.33
N PRO A 213 -0.44 -16.85 -1.35
CA PRO A 213 -0.71 -17.91 -2.32
C PRO A 213 -0.55 -17.41 -3.76
N ARG A 214 -0.11 -18.29 -4.68
CA ARG A 214 0.20 -17.83 -6.04
C ARG A 214 -1.04 -17.34 -6.78
N GLU A 215 -2.15 -18.02 -6.55
CA GLU A 215 -3.44 -17.84 -7.20
C GLU A 215 -4.19 -16.57 -6.77
N VAL A 216 -3.79 -15.91 -5.68
CA VAL A 216 -4.42 -14.65 -5.26
C VAL A 216 -3.76 -13.42 -5.88
N VAL A 217 -2.56 -13.58 -6.44
CA VAL A 217 -1.83 -12.49 -7.09
C VAL A 217 -1.91 -12.69 -8.60
N ARG A 218 -2.82 -11.95 -9.22
CA ARG A 218 -2.90 -11.87 -10.68
C ARG A 218 -1.78 -10.96 -11.19
N GLU A 219 -0.96 -11.47 -12.09
CA GLU A 219 0.07 -10.71 -12.79
C GLU A 219 -0.29 -10.60 -14.27
N VAL A 220 -0.05 -9.43 -14.85
CA VAL A 220 -0.24 -9.11 -16.26
C VAL A 220 1.15 -9.09 -16.91
N PRO A 221 1.46 -10.04 -17.81
CA PRO A 221 2.64 -9.96 -18.66
C PRO A 221 2.53 -8.73 -19.56
N LEU A 222 3.62 -7.98 -19.70
CA LEU A 222 3.61 -6.75 -20.48
C LEU A 222 4.11 -6.99 -21.91
N THR A 223 3.34 -6.49 -22.86
CA THR A 223 3.57 -6.51 -24.31
C THR A 223 3.27 -5.14 -24.88
N HIS A 224 3.77 -4.85 -26.08
CA HIS A 224 3.55 -3.56 -26.73
C HIS A 224 2.76 -3.75 -28.03
N PRO A 225 1.77 -2.89 -28.34
CA PRO A 225 0.94 -3.03 -29.53
C PRO A 225 1.73 -2.98 -30.84
N ASP A 226 2.79 -2.15 -30.88
CA ASP A 226 3.57 -1.90 -32.11
C ASP A 226 5.01 -2.41 -32.06
N LEU A 227 5.48 -2.93 -30.91
CA LEU A 227 6.89 -3.26 -30.68
C LEU A 227 7.01 -4.73 -30.24
N PRO A 228 7.11 -5.69 -31.18
CA PRO A 228 7.09 -7.12 -30.87
C PRO A 228 8.21 -7.55 -29.91
N TRP A 229 9.39 -6.92 -30.00
CA TRP A 229 10.54 -7.20 -29.14
C TRP A 229 10.27 -6.91 -27.65
N PHE A 230 9.23 -6.15 -27.33
CA PHE A 230 8.91 -5.80 -25.94
C PHE A 230 8.55 -7.04 -25.11
N ALA A 231 7.89 -8.03 -25.72
CA ALA A 231 7.54 -9.28 -25.05
C ALA A 231 8.78 -10.07 -24.58
N ASP A 232 9.89 -9.97 -25.30
CA ASP A 232 11.15 -10.67 -24.99
C ASP A 232 11.82 -10.13 -23.71
N LEU A 233 11.42 -8.95 -23.24
CA LEU A 233 11.88 -8.41 -21.95
C LEU A 233 11.30 -9.17 -20.76
N GLY A 234 10.23 -9.97 -20.96
CA GLY A 234 9.64 -10.80 -19.91
C GLY A 234 9.02 -10.03 -18.74
N LEU A 235 8.71 -8.75 -18.95
CA LEU A 235 8.16 -7.86 -17.93
C LEU A 235 6.75 -8.30 -17.53
N ARG A 236 6.41 -8.06 -16.26
CA ARG A 236 5.07 -8.32 -15.72
C ARG A 236 4.78 -7.40 -14.54
N TRP A 237 3.51 -7.21 -14.24
CA TRP A 237 3.11 -6.45 -13.05
C TRP A 237 1.86 -7.03 -12.40
N HIS A 238 1.72 -6.91 -11.08
CA HIS A 238 0.53 -7.36 -10.37
C HIS A 238 -0.65 -6.41 -10.63
N ALA A 239 -1.85 -6.97 -10.67
CA ALA A 239 -3.05 -6.25 -11.11
C ALA A 239 -3.62 -5.26 -10.08
N VAL A 240 -3.42 -5.51 -8.77
CA VAL A 240 -4.13 -4.77 -7.70
C VAL A 240 -3.14 -4.01 -6.81
N PRO A 241 -3.17 -2.66 -6.79
CA PRO A 241 -2.29 -1.84 -5.95
C PRO A 241 -2.82 -1.72 -4.52
N VAL A 242 -2.54 -2.69 -3.66
CA VAL A 242 -2.97 -2.62 -2.25
C VAL A 242 -1.89 -2.01 -1.38
N ILE A 243 -2.09 -0.77 -0.91
CA ILE A 243 -1.23 -0.08 0.06
C ILE A 243 -1.49 -0.67 1.46
N SER A 244 -0.43 -0.96 2.23
CA SER A 244 -0.54 -1.68 3.51
C SER A 244 0.22 -1.09 4.70
N ASN A 245 1.14 -0.15 4.50
CA ASN A 245 1.94 0.46 5.58
C ASN A 245 1.38 1.78 6.14
N MET A 246 0.12 2.09 5.85
CA MET A 246 -0.51 3.31 6.34
C MET A 246 -1.42 3.01 7.53
N ARG A 247 -1.33 3.86 8.55
CA ARG A 247 -2.23 3.89 9.70
C ARG A 247 -3.50 4.63 9.32
N LEU A 248 -4.67 4.04 9.54
CA LEU A 248 -5.95 4.73 9.43
C LEU A 248 -6.32 5.35 10.78
N HIS A 249 -6.47 6.68 10.82
CA HIS A 249 -6.85 7.45 12.00
C HIS A 249 -8.29 7.95 11.84
N ILE A 250 -9.17 7.57 12.76
CA ILE A 250 -10.58 7.97 12.75
C ILE A 250 -10.96 8.40 14.16
N GLY A 251 -11.33 9.68 14.35
CA GLY A 251 -11.88 10.16 15.61
C GLY A 251 -11.01 9.92 16.84
N GLY A 252 -9.68 9.95 16.72
CA GLY A 252 -8.78 9.64 17.84
C GLY A 252 -8.45 8.16 18.02
N ILE A 253 -8.94 7.28 17.14
CA ILE A 253 -8.61 5.85 17.13
C ILE A 253 -7.66 5.53 15.98
N ASP A 254 -6.58 4.86 16.31
CA ASP A 254 -5.57 4.41 15.36
C ASP A 254 -5.76 2.95 14.98
N TYR A 255 -5.85 2.69 13.69
CA TYR A 255 -5.88 1.36 13.07
C TYR A 255 -4.56 1.14 12.31
N PRO A 256 -3.57 0.44 12.92
CA PRO A 256 -2.24 0.36 12.34
C PRO A 256 -2.18 -0.48 11.05
N ALA A 257 -2.99 -1.52 10.93
CA ALA A 257 -3.13 -2.24 9.67
C ALA A 257 -4.50 -1.93 9.07
N ALA A 258 -4.50 -1.14 8.01
CA ALA A 258 -5.71 -0.80 7.26
C ALA A 258 -5.47 -0.89 5.74
N PRO A 259 -5.04 -2.05 5.19
CA PRO A 259 -4.71 -2.14 3.78
C PRO A 259 -5.90 -1.78 2.90
N TYR A 260 -5.62 -0.96 1.89
CA TYR A 260 -6.62 -0.43 0.96
C TYR A 260 -6.06 -0.38 -0.46
N ASN A 261 -6.93 -0.38 -1.45
CA ASN A 261 -6.55 -0.25 -2.85
C ASN A 261 -7.42 0.76 -3.59
N GLY A 262 -6.81 1.37 -4.60
CA GLY A 262 -7.49 2.00 -5.71
C GLY A 262 -7.42 1.12 -6.96
N VAL A 263 -7.41 1.78 -8.11
CA VAL A 263 -7.03 1.22 -9.40
C VAL A 263 -5.61 1.71 -9.73
N TYR A 264 -4.88 1.04 -10.62
CA TYR A 264 -3.61 1.57 -11.09
C TYR A 264 -3.82 2.79 -12.00
N ILE A 265 -2.81 3.66 -12.09
CA ILE A 265 -2.60 4.55 -13.24
C ILE A 265 -1.40 4.00 -14.00
N CYS A 266 -1.42 4.00 -15.33
CA CYS A 266 -0.33 3.45 -16.14
C CYS A 266 1.07 4.00 -15.77
N ARG A 267 1.18 5.31 -15.53
CA ARG A 267 2.39 6.00 -15.07
C ARG A 267 2.99 5.37 -13.81
N ALA A 268 2.16 4.92 -12.88
CA ALA A 268 2.61 4.31 -11.62
C ALA A 268 3.31 2.96 -11.81
N ILE A 269 3.25 2.38 -13.01
CA ILE A 269 3.98 1.18 -13.41
C ILE A 269 5.07 1.55 -14.42
N GLY A 270 4.69 2.21 -15.52
CA GLY A 270 5.59 2.50 -16.63
C GLY A 270 6.73 3.45 -16.25
N GLU A 271 6.41 4.58 -15.62
CA GLU A 271 7.40 5.60 -15.28
C GLU A 271 7.98 5.38 -13.89
N ASP A 272 7.12 5.36 -12.86
CA ASP A 272 7.52 5.40 -11.45
C ASP A 272 8.18 4.10 -10.94
N VAL A 273 8.27 3.08 -11.80
CA VAL A 273 8.84 1.78 -11.44
C VAL A 273 9.69 1.18 -12.55
N LEU A 274 9.15 1.02 -13.76
CA LEU A 274 9.90 0.37 -14.85
C LEU A 274 10.98 1.29 -15.40
N ALA A 275 10.65 2.57 -15.67
CA ALA A 275 11.62 3.54 -16.18
C ALA A 275 12.56 4.08 -15.10
N ASP A 276 12.08 4.26 -13.86
CA ASP A 276 12.82 4.89 -12.76
C ASP A 276 14.14 4.16 -12.44
N ASP A 277 15.24 4.91 -12.52
CA ASP A 277 16.61 4.45 -12.28
C ASP A 277 16.80 3.89 -10.85
N ASP A 278 16.07 4.46 -9.87
CA ASP A 278 16.06 4.01 -8.47
C ASP A 278 15.31 2.67 -8.28
N ALA A 279 14.53 2.22 -9.28
CA ALA A 279 13.71 1.02 -9.25
C ALA A 279 14.23 -0.05 -10.24
N TYR A 280 13.56 -0.30 -11.37
CA TYR A 280 14.07 -1.24 -12.38
C TYR A 280 15.07 -0.59 -13.35
N GLY A 281 14.98 0.73 -13.57
CA GLY A 281 15.86 1.50 -14.45
C GLY A 281 15.95 0.93 -15.88
N LEU A 282 14.80 0.54 -16.45
CA LEU A 282 14.74 0.05 -17.83
C LEU A 282 14.76 1.19 -18.85
N GLY A 283 14.73 2.44 -18.40
CA GLY A 283 14.78 3.63 -19.26
C GLY A 283 15.81 3.51 -20.39
N PRO A 284 17.10 3.34 -20.07
CA PRO A 284 18.16 3.20 -21.07
C PRO A 284 17.99 1.98 -22.00
N VAL A 285 17.51 0.85 -21.48
CA VAL A 285 17.29 -0.38 -22.27
C VAL A 285 16.20 -0.17 -23.33
N ILE A 286 15.10 0.47 -22.95
CA ILE A 286 14.02 0.81 -23.87
C ILE A 286 14.49 1.86 -24.89
N ALA A 287 15.25 2.87 -24.46
CA ALA A 287 15.79 3.89 -25.35
C ALA A 287 16.70 3.30 -26.44
N GLU A 288 17.57 2.35 -26.07
CA GLU A 288 18.44 1.63 -27.00
C GLU A 288 17.63 0.83 -28.03
N LYS A 289 16.63 0.06 -27.56
CA LYS A 289 15.74 -0.73 -28.44
C LYS A 289 14.91 0.15 -29.39
N LEU A 290 14.63 1.39 -28.99
CA LEU A 290 13.95 2.39 -29.80
C LEU A 290 14.91 3.20 -30.70
N GLY A 291 16.22 3.02 -30.58
CA GLY A 291 17.23 3.77 -31.34
C GLY A 291 17.25 5.27 -30.99
N LEU A 292 16.99 5.63 -29.74
CA LEU A 292 16.97 7.01 -29.27
C LEU A 292 18.38 7.54 -28.97
N ASP A 293 18.57 8.84 -29.18
CA ASP A 293 19.75 9.55 -28.72
C ASP A 293 19.62 9.89 -27.23
N THR A 294 20.41 9.20 -26.39
CA THR A 294 20.44 9.37 -24.93
C THR A 294 21.58 10.27 -24.44
N THR A 295 22.25 11.00 -25.34
CA THR A 295 23.41 11.84 -24.99
C THR A 295 23.06 13.09 -24.18
N SER A 296 21.79 13.52 -24.21
CA SER A 296 21.31 14.71 -23.49
C SER A 296 19.84 14.57 -23.08
N GLU A 297 19.47 15.02 -21.89
CA GLU A 297 18.06 15.13 -21.49
C GLU A 297 17.22 15.97 -22.45
N ARG A 298 17.84 16.92 -23.16
CA ARG A 298 17.15 17.80 -24.11
C ARG A 298 16.62 17.08 -25.34
N THR A 299 17.05 15.85 -25.61
CA THR A 299 16.46 15.00 -26.66
C THR A 299 15.10 14.44 -26.26
N LEU A 300 14.70 14.61 -24.98
CA LEU A 300 13.46 14.12 -24.40
C LEU A 300 13.30 12.60 -24.56
N TRP A 301 14.43 11.89 -24.56
CA TRP A 301 14.41 10.44 -24.74
C TRP A 301 13.68 9.73 -23.60
N ARG A 302 13.75 10.24 -22.36
CA ARG A 302 13.00 9.71 -21.22
C ARG A 302 11.50 9.88 -21.40
N ASP A 303 11.05 11.03 -21.87
CA ASP A 303 9.63 11.27 -22.18
C ASP A 303 9.13 10.31 -23.26
N ARG A 304 9.93 10.07 -24.31
CA ARG A 304 9.59 9.08 -25.34
C ARG A 304 9.52 7.66 -24.79
N VAL A 305 10.46 7.27 -23.94
CA VAL A 305 10.44 5.96 -23.27
C VAL A 305 9.22 5.82 -22.36
N ALA A 306 8.89 6.87 -21.59
CA ALA A 306 7.72 6.91 -20.71
C ALA A 306 6.43 6.66 -21.48
N VAL A 307 6.26 7.31 -22.65
CA VAL A 307 5.10 7.09 -23.52
C VAL A 307 5.00 5.62 -23.95
N GLU A 308 6.07 5.03 -24.46
CA GLU A 308 6.03 3.64 -24.94
C GLU A 308 5.82 2.62 -23.81
N LEU A 309 6.40 2.86 -22.62
CA LEU A 309 6.14 2.04 -21.43
C LEU A 309 4.67 2.13 -20.98
N ASN A 310 4.12 3.34 -20.92
CA ASN A 310 2.72 3.52 -20.56
C ASN A 310 1.77 2.90 -21.59
N ARG A 311 2.10 2.97 -22.89
CA ARG A 311 1.35 2.29 -23.96
C ARG A 311 1.39 0.77 -23.82
N ALA A 312 2.55 0.18 -23.52
CA ALA A 312 2.67 -1.25 -23.24
C ALA A 312 1.81 -1.65 -22.02
N VAL A 313 1.88 -0.88 -20.94
CA VAL A 313 1.11 -1.15 -19.72
C VAL A 313 -0.39 -1.11 -20.00
N LEU A 314 -0.90 -0.02 -20.60
CA LEU A 314 -2.32 0.10 -20.94
C LEU A 314 -2.78 -1.04 -21.84
N HIS A 315 -2.07 -1.27 -22.95
CA HIS A 315 -2.39 -2.34 -23.90
C HIS A 315 -2.47 -3.71 -23.22
N SER A 316 -1.52 -4.02 -22.35
CA SER A 316 -1.43 -5.33 -21.70
C SER A 316 -2.53 -5.51 -20.65
N PHE A 317 -2.83 -4.47 -19.89
CA PHE A 317 -3.92 -4.51 -18.90
C PHE A 317 -5.29 -4.61 -19.59
N ASP A 318 -5.51 -3.85 -20.67
CA ASP A 318 -6.71 -3.93 -21.50
C ASP A 318 -6.87 -5.34 -22.11
N ALA A 319 -5.81 -5.89 -22.68
CA ALA A 319 -5.82 -7.25 -23.25
C ALA A 319 -6.07 -8.33 -22.18
N ALA A 320 -5.63 -8.09 -20.94
CA ALA A 320 -5.93 -8.95 -19.80
C ALA A 320 -7.33 -8.69 -19.21
N GLY A 321 -8.06 -7.67 -19.64
CA GLY A 321 -9.33 -7.28 -19.04
C GLY A 321 -9.18 -6.79 -17.58
N VAL A 322 -8.03 -6.21 -17.23
CA VAL A 322 -7.76 -5.66 -15.90
C VAL A 322 -7.94 -4.16 -15.94
N THR A 323 -8.78 -3.62 -15.05
CA THR A 323 -9.01 -2.17 -14.96
C THR A 323 -7.73 -1.41 -14.62
N ILE A 324 -7.43 -0.39 -15.42
CA ILE A 324 -6.34 0.56 -15.19
C ILE A 324 -6.74 1.93 -15.73
N GLU A 325 -6.31 3.00 -15.07
CA GLU A 325 -6.53 4.37 -15.51
C GLU A 325 -5.33 4.90 -16.31
N HIS A 326 -5.60 5.82 -17.24
CA HIS A 326 -4.55 6.46 -18.04
C HIS A 326 -4.11 7.82 -17.50
N SER A 327 -4.93 8.47 -16.65
CA SER A 327 -4.67 9.82 -16.15
C SER A 327 -4.91 9.91 -14.64
N ALA A 328 -4.08 10.70 -13.96
CA ALA A 328 -4.26 11.04 -12.56
C ALA A 328 -5.44 11.98 -12.31
N GLU A 329 -5.94 12.66 -13.35
CA GLU A 329 -7.11 13.55 -13.27
C GLU A 329 -8.40 12.81 -12.91
N VAL A 330 -8.42 11.48 -13.07
CA VAL A 330 -9.56 10.62 -12.68
C VAL A 330 -9.63 10.45 -11.15
N TYR A 331 -8.60 10.83 -10.41
CA TYR A 331 -8.56 10.70 -8.96
C TYR A 331 -8.97 12.01 -8.30
N VAL A 332 -9.76 11.88 -7.24
CA VAL A 332 -10.08 13.03 -6.37
C VAL A 332 -8.76 13.59 -5.86
N PRO A 333 -8.45 14.89 -6.07
CA PRO A 333 -7.26 15.48 -5.45
C PRO A 333 -7.30 15.23 -3.94
N ALA A 334 -6.17 14.81 -3.36
CA ALA A 334 -6.06 14.80 -1.92
C ALA A 334 -6.36 16.24 -1.45
N MET A 335 -7.50 16.44 -0.77
CA MET A 335 -7.88 17.78 -0.33
C MET A 335 -6.73 18.33 0.53
N GLU A 336 -6.36 19.60 0.32
CA GLU A 336 -5.62 20.34 1.34
C GLU A 336 -6.52 20.42 2.57
N ALA A 337 -6.40 19.40 3.40
CA ALA A 337 -7.33 19.17 4.46
C ALA A 337 -7.04 20.23 5.53
N ASN A 338 -8.01 21.09 5.79
CA ASN A 338 -8.08 21.90 7.02
C ASN A 338 -8.24 21.02 8.29
N GLY A 339 -7.85 19.74 8.23
CA GLY A 339 -7.88 18.71 9.26
C GLY A 339 -6.91 17.58 8.87
N HIS A 340 -6.28 16.92 9.85
CA HIS A 340 -5.19 15.98 9.60
C HIS A 340 -5.57 14.82 8.65
N PRO A 341 -4.67 14.39 7.74
CA PRO A 341 -4.96 13.27 6.83
C PRO A 341 -5.28 11.99 7.60
N ALA A 342 -6.34 11.29 7.20
CA ALA A 342 -6.81 10.09 7.88
C ALA A 342 -5.89 8.88 7.67
N PHE A 343 -5.23 8.77 6.51
CA PHE A 343 -4.17 7.79 6.29
C PHE A 343 -2.80 8.42 6.56
N LEU A 344 -2.13 7.93 7.59
CA LEU A 344 -0.85 8.45 8.07
C LEU A 344 0.25 7.43 7.81
N ARG A 345 1.38 7.89 7.24
CA ARG A 345 2.56 7.03 7.05
C ARG A 345 3.08 6.59 8.41
N GLN A 346 3.30 5.29 8.56
CA GLN A 346 3.88 4.72 9.77
C GLN A 346 5.40 4.79 9.79
N ILE A 347 6.04 5.10 8.67
CA ILE A 347 7.48 5.13 8.54
C ILE A 347 7.87 6.54 8.10
N PRO A 348 8.77 7.24 8.81
CA PRO A 348 9.30 8.51 8.35
C PRO A 348 9.96 8.33 6.99
N VAL A 349 9.69 9.24 6.05
CA VAL A 349 10.45 9.28 4.79
C VAL A 349 11.90 9.55 5.18
N ARG A 350 12.83 8.65 4.87
CA ARG A 350 14.27 9.00 4.94
C ARG A 350 14.43 10.23 4.04
N ALA A 351 14.83 11.36 4.63
CA ALA A 351 15.19 12.53 3.83
C ALA A 351 16.25 12.08 2.84
N ARG A 352 15.98 12.27 1.54
CA ARG A 352 16.93 11.99 0.47
C ARG A 352 18.15 12.89 0.61
#